data_AF-A0A3R6DWD3-F1
#
_entry.id   AF-A0A3R6DWD3-F1
#
_cell.length_a   1.000
_cell.length_b   1.000
_cell.length_c   1.000
_cell.angle_alpha   90.00
_cell.angle_beta   90.00
_cell.angle_gamma   90.00
#
_symmetry.space_group_name_H-M   'P 1'
#
loop_
_entity.id
_entity.type
_entity.pdbx_description
1 polymer ?
#
loop_
_entity_poly.entity_id
_entity_poly.type
_entity_poly.pdbx_seq_one_letter_code
_entity_poly.pdbx_strand_id
1 'polypeptide(L)'
;MASAAYRAGERLYSSYYGEVSDYTKKGGVIASEIMLPPHAPEIYLDRATLWNAVENCEKHPKAQLAYSFDIAMQNELTLEENMELARKFVQEQFVAKGMIADLAFHSPEKEDGGIPNPHFHVMTTMRPLNPDGTWGQKQRREYLLDEDGNRIRDKNGDYMFNAVHTTDWHEPETLEHWREQWAAAVNTKFEEKGLDVRIDHRSYVRQGLDLIPT
;
A
#
# COMPACT_ATOMS: atom_id res chain seq x y z
N MET A 1 2.55 6.05 12.59
CA MET A 1 1.33 6.48 13.31
C MET A 1 0.68 7.71 12.68
N ALA A 2 1.35 8.87 12.64
CA ALA A 2 0.76 10.15 12.23
C ALA A 2 0.08 10.11 10.84
N SER A 3 0.72 9.47 9.87
CA SER A 3 0.17 9.24 8.53
C SER A 3 -1.15 8.45 8.53
N ALA A 4 -1.27 7.42 9.35
CA ALA A 4 -2.48 6.62 9.47
C ALA A 4 -3.61 7.41 10.15
N ALA A 5 -3.27 8.13 11.24
CA ALA A 5 -4.20 9.02 11.93
C ALA A 5 -4.75 10.10 10.99
N TYR A 6 -3.87 10.74 10.21
CA TYR A 6 -4.25 11.77 9.24
C TYR A 6 -5.17 11.22 8.15
N ARG A 7 -4.87 10.06 7.58
CA ARG A 7 -5.70 9.46 6.52
C ARG A 7 -7.05 8.99 7.07
N ALA A 8 -7.09 8.37 8.25
CA ALA A 8 -8.33 7.90 8.84
C ALA A 8 -9.17 9.00 9.52
N GLY A 9 -8.61 10.20 9.72
CA GLY A 9 -9.27 11.25 10.50
C GLY A 9 -9.40 10.88 11.99
N GLU A 10 -8.42 10.17 12.52
CA GLU A 10 -8.47 9.58 13.87
C GLU A 10 -7.46 10.23 14.82
N ARG A 11 -7.62 9.92 16.11
CA ARG A 11 -6.67 10.25 17.17
C ARG A 11 -5.91 9.00 17.60
N LEU A 12 -4.63 8.91 17.24
CA LEU A 12 -3.78 7.76 17.53
C LEU A 12 -2.57 8.14 18.39
N TYR A 13 -2.18 7.25 19.29
CA TYR A 13 -0.99 7.40 20.14
C TYR A 13 0.14 6.48 19.65
N SER A 14 1.32 7.05 19.43
CA SER A 14 2.55 6.30 19.18
C SER A 14 3.31 6.08 20.49
N SER A 15 3.44 4.81 20.88
CA SER A 15 4.26 4.39 22.02
C SER A 15 5.76 4.56 21.76
N TYR A 16 6.19 4.48 20.49
CA TYR A 16 7.58 4.65 20.10
C TYR A 16 8.05 6.10 20.27
N TYR A 17 7.25 7.06 19.79
CA TYR A 17 7.59 8.49 19.90
C TYR A 17 7.07 9.13 21.20
N GLY A 18 6.12 8.49 21.89
CA GLY A 18 5.46 9.07 23.06
C GLY A 18 4.50 10.21 22.73
N GLU A 19 4.01 10.28 21.48
CA GLU A 19 3.24 11.40 20.94
C GLU A 19 1.84 10.98 20.49
N VAL A 20 0.91 11.94 20.52
CA VAL A 20 -0.45 11.78 19.98
C VAL A 20 -0.57 12.54 18.65
N SER A 21 -1.07 11.86 17.63
CA SER A 21 -1.52 12.47 16.39
C SER A 21 -3.04 12.56 16.40
N ASP A 22 -3.60 13.77 16.47
CA ASP A 22 -5.05 13.99 16.54
C ASP A 22 -5.55 14.70 15.28
N TYR A 23 -6.20 13.95 14.40
CA TYR A 23 -6.79 14.45 13.16
C TYR A 23 -8.30 14.28 13.12
N THR A 24 -8.95 14.19 14.28
CA THR A 24 -10.41 14.05 14.41
C THR A 24 -11.21 15.21 13.81
N LYS A 25 -10.55 16.35 13.56
CA LYS A 25 -11.12 17.53 12.90
C LYS A 25 -11.00 17.51 11.37
N LYS A 26 -10.39 16.48 10.78
CA LYS A 26 -10.21 16.39 9.33
C LYS A 26 -11.54 16.09 8.66
N GLY A 27 -11.96 16.97 7.75
CA GLY A 27 -13.11 16.74 6.87
C GLY A 27 -12.76 15.88 5.66
N GLY A 28 -13.79 15.40 4.97
CA GLY A 28 -13.67 14.67 3.71
C GLY A 28 -13.32 13.18 3.85
N VAL A 29 -13.14 12.64 5.06
CA VAL A 29 -13.00 11.20 5.28
C VAL A 29 -14.39 10.56 5.31
N ILE A 30 -14.64 9.63 4.41
CA ILE A 30 -15.90 8.93 4.24
C ILE A 30 -15.95 7.70 5.14
N ALA A 31 -14.89 6.90 5.07
CA ALA A 31 -14.74 5.64 5.79
C ALA A 31 -13.26 5.29 5.89
N SER A 32 -12.92 4.47 6.88
CA SER A 32 -11.60 3.84 6.97
C SER A 32 -11.75 2.42 7.48
N GLU A 33 -10.88 1.53 7.06
CA GLU A 33 -10.92 0.12 7.43
C GLU A 33 -9.54 -0.54 7.27
N ILE A 34 -9.31 -1.65 7.96
CA ILE A 34 -8.10 -2.46 7.82
C ILE A 34 -8.50 -3.82 7.26
N MET A 35 -7.79 -4.26 6.23
CA MET A 35 -7.95 -5.58 5.63
C MET A 35 -6.73 -6.44 5.97
N LEU A 36 -7.00 -7.65 6.46
CA LEU A 36 -5.99 -8.58 6.97
C LEU A 36 -5.82 -9.78 6.03
N PRO A 37 -4.58 -10.27 5.81
CA PRO A 37 -4.38 -11.57 5.18
C PRO A 37 -4.83 -12.68 6.14
N PRO A 38 -5.14 -13.90 5.64
CA PRO A 38 -5.77 -14.96 6.45
C PRO A 38 -5.06 -15.35 7.75
N HIS A 39 -3.74 -15.22 7.81
CA HIS A 39 -2.92 -15.58 8.97
C HIS A 39 -2.50 -14.38 9.83
N ALA A 40 -2.98 -13.17 9.53
CA ALA A 40 -2.71 -12.02 10.37
C ALA A 40 -3.55 -12.07 11.67
N PRO A 41 -2.95 -11.73 12.83
CA PRO A 41 -3.69 -11.57 14.07
C PRO A 41 -4.81 -10.52 13.96
N GLU A 42 -6.03 -10.87 14.37
CA GLU A 42 -7.20 -9.97 14.33
C GLU A 42 -7.01 -8.68 15.15
N ILE A 43 -6.09 -8.68 16.12
CA ILE A 43 -5.73 -7.48 16.88
C ILE A 43 -5.23 -6.33 15.97
N TYR A 44 -4.76 -6.65 14.75
CA TYR A 44 -4.34 -5.65 13.77
C TYR A 44 -5.49 -4.99 13.02
N LEU A 45 -6.75 -5.39 13.24
CA LEU A 45 -7.92 -4.61 12.84
C LEU A 45 -8.02 -3.28 13.62
N ASP A 46 -7.38 -3.20 14.79
CA ASP A 46 -7.20 -1.93 15.49
C ASP A 46 -6.00 -1.18 14.93
N ARG A 47 -6.26 0.02 14.38
CA ARG A 47 -5.26 0.84 13.70
C ARG A 47 -4.13 1.29 14.62
N ALA A 48 -4.44 1.64 15.87
CA ALA A 48 -3.41 2.01 16.84
C ALA A 48 -2.48 0.82 17.13
N THR A 49 -3.04 -0.38 17.29
CA THR A 49 -2.30 -1.62 17.54
C THR A 49 -1.41 -1.98 16.36
N LEU A 50 -1.94 -1.97 15.13
CA LEU A 50 -1.18 -2.24 13.91
C LEU A 50 0.03 -1.31 13.78
N TRP A 51 -0.20 0.01 13.79
CA TRP A 51 0.88 0.95 13.48
C TRP A 51 1.89 1.09 14.62
N ASN A 52 1.52 0.84 15.87
CA ASN A 52 2.48 0.69 16.96
C ASN A 52 3.34 -0.58 16.78
N ALA A 53 2.75 -1.70 16.36
CA ALA A 53 3.49 -2.91 16.11
C ALA A 53 4.51 -2.73 14.97
N VAL A 54 4.13 -2.05 13.89
CA VAL A 54 5.03 -1.69 12.79
C VAL A 54 6.19 -0.79 13.26
N GLU A 55 5.89 0.30 13.99
CA GLU A 55 6.92 1.19 14.54
C GLU A 55 7.91 0.44 15.45
N ASN A 56 7.41 -0.45 16.32
CA ASN A 56 8.25 -1.24 17.22
C ASN A 56 9.12 -2.29 16.50
N CYS A 57 8.67 -2.81 15.36
CA CYS A 57 9.44 -3.75 14.56
C CYS A 57 10.58 -3.08 13.77
N GLU A 58 10.43 -1.79 13.45
CA GLU A 58 11.37 -1.02 12.64
C GLU A 58 12.30 -0.17 13.49
N LYS A 59 13.36 -0.80 14.02
CA LYS A 59 14.23 -0.17 15.03
C LYS A 59 15.26 0.81 14.47
N HIS A 60 15.47 0.84 13.16
CA HIS A 60 16.47 1.73 12.55
C HIS A 60 15.87 3.13 12.31
N PRO A 61 16.56 4.23 12.65
CA PRO A 61 16.01 5.59 12.49
C PRO A 61 15.60 5.98 11.06
N LYS A 62 16.19 5.29 10.06
CA LYS A 62 15.86 5.46 8.64
C LYS A 62 14.99 4.33 8.08
N ALA A 63 14.37 3.51 8.93
CA ALA A 63 13.54 2.43 8.47
C ALA A 63 12.28 2.96 7.77
N GLN A 64 11.94 2.36 6.64
CA GLN A 64 10.67 2.60 5.97
C GLN A 64 9.58 1.77 6.66
N LEU A 65 8.45 2.39 7.02
CA LEU A 65 7.41 1.75 7.82
C LEU A 65 6.28 1.14 6.98
N ALA A 66 5.95 1.77 5.86
CA ALA A 66 4.80 1.42 5.03
C ALA A 66 5.08 1.73 3.56
N TYR A 67 4.44 1.00 2.65
CA TYR A 67 4.11 1.56 1.35
C TYR A 67 2.84 2.40 1.47
N SER A 68 2.75 3.47 0.70
CA SER A 68 1.59 4.35 0.69
C SER A 68 1.16 4.60 -0.75
N PHE A 69 -0.11 4.36 -1.02
CA PHE A 69 -0.74 4.57 -2.31
C PHE A 69 -1.85 5.61 -2.18
N ASP A 70 -2.05 6.38 -3.24
CA ASP A 70 -3.15 7.31 -3.42
C ASP A 70 -3.76 7.02 -4.78
N ILE A 71 -5.03 6.62 -4.80
CA ILE A 71 -5.68 6.04 -5.97
C ILE A 71 -7.01 6.76 -6.20
N ALA A 72 -7.16 7.35 -7.39
CA ALA A 72 -8.38 8.05 -7.78
C ALA A 72 -9.56 7.09 -7.94
N MET A 73 -10.70 7.48 -7.38
CA MET A 73 -12.01 6.87 -7.64
C MET A 73 -12.66 7.56 -8.85
N GLN A 74 -13.62 6.90 -9.49
CA GLN A 74 -14.17 7.35 -10.76
C GLN A 74 -15.49 8.11 -10.53
N ASN A 75 -15.62 9.30 -11.10
CA ASN A 75 -16.81 10.15 -10.94
C ASN A 75 -18.05 9.57 -11.63
N GLU A 76 -17.85 8.67 -12.59
CA GLU A 76 -18.90 7.95 -13.32
C GLU A 76 -19.50 6.78 -12.52
N LEU A 77 -18.86 6.39 -11.42
CA LEU A 77 -19.32 5.33 -10.52
C LEU A 77 -19.93 5.94 -9.26
N THR A 78 -20.88 5.23 -8.65
CA THR A 78 -21.37 5.63 -7.33
C THR A 78 -20.25 5.46 -6.29
N LEU A 79 -20.38 6.13 -5.14
CA LEU A 79 -19.43 5.98 -4.05
C LEU A 79 -19.34 4.53 -3.57
N GLU A 80 -20.48 3.83 -3.48
CA GLU A 80 -20.54 2.42 -3.09
C GLU A 80 -19.80 1.52 -4.08
N GLU A 81 -20.04 1.70 -5.39
CA GLU A 81 -19.35 0.95 -6.44
C GLU A 81 -17.83 1.19 -6.41
N ASN A 82 -17.41 2.44 -6.19
CA ASN A 82 -16.00 2.78 -6.06
C ASN A 82 -15.36 2.11 -4.84
N MET A 83 -16.04 2.12 -3.69
CA MET A 83 -15.54 1.49 -2.46
C MET A 83 -15.47 -0.03 -2.61
N GLU A 84 -16.46 -0.67 -3.24
CA GLU A 84 -16.41 -2.10 -3.55
C GLU A 84 -15.25 -2.46 -4.49
N LEU A 85 -15.07 -1.66 -5.56
CA LEU A 85 -13.98 -1.87 -6.51
C LEU A 85 -12.61 -1.72 -5.84
N ALA A 86 -12.44 -0.71 -4.99
CA ALA A 86 -11.22 -0.47 -4.22
C ALA A 86 -10.93 -1.62 -3.24
N ARG A 87 -11.92 -2.10 -2.49
CA ARG A 87 -11.78 -3.25 -1.59
C ARG A 87 -11.37 -4.50 -2.35
N LYS A 88 -12.02 -4.78 -3.48
CA LYS A 88 -11.67 -5.94 -4.33
C LYS A 88 -10.23 -5.84 -4.82
N PHE A 89 -9.83 -4.68 -5.35
CA PHE A 89 -8.47 -4.43 -5.79
C PHE A 89 -7.46 -4.64 -4.66
N VAL A 90 -7.68 -4.04 -3.49
CA VAL A 90 -6.79 -4.17 -2.34
C VAL A 90 -6.72 -5.62 -1.84
N GLN A 91 -7.85 -6.33 -1.82
CA GLN A 91 -7.91 -7.73 -1.46
C GLN A 91 -7.02 -8.58 -2.38
N GLU A 92 -7.15 -8.42 -3.69
CA GLU A 92 -6.48 -9.26 -4.69
C GLU A 92 -5.00 -8.90 -4.84
N GLN A 93 -4.67 -7.60 -4.81
CA GLN A 93 -3.35 -7.11 -5.19
C GLN A 93 -2.41 -6.91 -3.99
N PHE A 94 -2.94 -6.67 -2.79
CA PHE A 94 -2.14 -6.45 -1.59
C PHE A 94 -2.36 -7.55 -0.54
N VAL A 95 -3.60 -7.75 -0.11
CA VAL A 95 -3.92 -8.64 1.02
C VAL A 95 -3.65 -10.10 0.68
N ALA A 96 -4.08 -10.57 -0.50
CA ALA A 96 -3.79 -11.93 -0.96
C ALA A 96 -2.29 -12.20 -1.17
N LYS A 97 -1.46 -11.14 -1.27
CA LYS A 97 0.00 -11.23 -1.33
C LYS A 97 0.67 -11.22 0.05
N GLY A 98 -0.11 -11.12 1.12
CA GLY A 98 0.35 -11.19 2.51
C GLY A 98 0.56 -9.85 3.20
N MET A 99 0.17 -8.73 2.58
CA MET A 99 0.21 -7.41 3.23
C MET A 99 -1.01 -7.21 4.13
N ILE A 100 -0.82 -6.52 5.26
CA ILE A 100 -1.95 -5.85 5.92
C ILE A 100 -2.14 -4.49 5.24
N ALA A 101 -3.39 -4.16 4.88
CA ALA A 101 -3.73 -2.92 4.20
C ALA A 101 -4.68 -2.07 5.04
N ASP A 102 -4.30 -0.82 5.30
CA ASP A 102 -5.10 0.20 5.98
C ASP A 102 -5.63 1.20 4.93
N LEU A 103 -6.95 1.17 4.71
CA LEU A 103 -7.64 1.97 3.71
C LEU A 103 -8.31 3.18 4.36
N ALA A 104 -8.30 4.30 3.65
CA ALA A 104 -9.13 5.45 3.96
C ALA A 104 -9.72 6.06 2.69
N PHE A 105 -11.05 6.17 2.63
CA PHE A 105 -11.80 6.72 1.51
C PHE A 105 -12.08 8.19 1.72
N HIS A 106 -11.67 9.03 0.77
CA HIS A 106 -11.75 10.48 0.86
C HIS A 106 -12.61 11.03 -0.29
N SER A 107 -13.47 11.99 0.04
CA SER A 107 -14.18 12.84 -0.90
C SER A 107 -14.00 14.28 -0.43
N PRO A 108 -12.88 14.93 -0.80
CA PRO A 108 -12.65 16.32 -0.42
C PRO A 108 -13.73 17.22 -1.01
N GLU A 109 -14.07 18.29 -0.29
CA GLU A 109 -14.90 19.35 -0.87
C GLU A 109 -14.19 19.93 -2.10
N LYS A 110 -14.97 20.12 -3.16
CA LYS A 110 -14.49 20.80 -4.37
C LYS A 110 -14.80 22.29 -4.29
N GLU A 111 -13.94 23.10 -4.87
CA GLU A 111 -14.26 24.51 -5.14
C GLU A 111 -15.46 24.61 -6.10
N ASP A 112 -16.11 25.78 -6.12
CA ASP A 112 -17.24 26.01 -7.02
C ASP A 112 -16.80 25.86 -8.48
N GLY A 113 -17.56 25.11 -9.27
CA GLY A 113 -17.19 24.70 -10.62
C GLY A 113 -16.08 23.63 -10.74
N GLY A 114 -15.48 23.18 -9.64
CA GLY A 114 -14.45 22.14 -9.64
C GLY A 114 -14.98 20.74 -10.01
N ILE A 115 -14.07 19.87 -10.42
CA ILE A 115 -14.35 18.44 -10.63
C ILE A 115 -14.14 17.72 -9.28
N PRO A 116 -15.12 16.95 -8.77
CA PRO A 116 -14.90 16.13 -7.59
C PRO A 116 -13.71 15.20 -7.80
N ASN A 117 -12.85 15.09 -6.79
CA ASN A 117 -11.68 14.18 -6.83
C ASN A 117 -11.77 13.17 -5.69
N PRO A 118 -12.77 12.26 -5.70
CA PRO A 118 -12.82 11.19 -4.74
C PRO A 118 -11.59 10.28 -4.94
N HIS A 119 -10.93 9.91 -3.87
CA HIS A 119 -9.76 9.03 -3.90
C HIS A 119 -9.74 8.17 -2.65
N PHE A 120 -8.95 7.10 -2.67
CA PHE A 120 -8.69 6.31 -1.48
C PHE A 120 -7.19 6.17 -1.28
N HIS A 121 -6.78 6.29 -0.02
CA HIS A 121 -5.43 5.96 0.38
C HIS A 121 -5.36 4.51 0.82
N VAL A 122 -4.24 3.86 0.52
CA VAL A 122 -3.90 2.56 1.07
C VAL A 122 -2.49 2.64 1.67
N MET A 123 -2.37 2.37 2.96
CA MET A 123 -1.08 2.13 3.59
C MET A 123 -0.91 0.63 3.81
N THR A 124 0.17 0.05 3.30
CA THR A 124 0.46 -1.37 3.50
C THR A 124 1.70 -1.60 4.34
N THR A 125 1.70 -2.68 5.11
CA THR A 125 2.89 -3.14 5.84
C THR A 125 4.00 -3.54 4.86
N MET A 126 5.25 -3.19 5.18
CA MET A 126 6.40 -3.58 4.35
C MET A 126 7.04 -4.92 4.74
N ARG A 127 6.67 -5.49 5.87
CA ARG A 127 7.12 -6.82 6.31
C ARG A 127 6.02 -7.83 6.02
N PRO A 128 6.35 -9.01 5.48
CA PRO A 128 5.42 -10.12 5.51
C PRO A 128 5.21 -10.59 6.95
N LEU A 129 4.08 -11.24 7.21
CA LEU A 129 3.89 -12.03 8.42
C LEU A 129 4.33 -13.47 8.17
N ASN A 130 4.97 -14.07 9.17
CA ASN A 130 5.24 -15.50 9.22
C ASN A 130 3.92 -16.27 9.42
N PRO A 131 3.87 -17.59 9.14
CA PRO A 131 2.66 -18.39 9.30
C PRO A 131 2.04 -18.39 10.71
N ASP A 132 2.83 -18.09 11.74
CA ASP A 132 2.37 -17.97 13.13
C ASP A 132 1.83 -16.56 13.49
N GLY A 133 1.73 -15.67 12.51
CA GLY A 133 1.26 -14.30 12.69
C GLY A 133 2.32 -13.32 13.22
N THR A 134 3.57 -13.76 13.43
CA THR A 134 4.66 -12.87 13.85
C THR A 134 5.26 -12.11 12.65
N TRP A 135 5.92 -10.98 12.91
CA TRP A 135 6.56 -10.18 11.87
C TRP A 135 7.77 -10.87 11.26
N GLY A 136 7.75 -11.03 9.93
CA GLY A 136 8.85 -11.55 9.13
C GLY A 136 9.96 -10.53 8.88
N GLN A 137 11.05 -11.02 8.27
CA GLN A 137 12.14 -10.16 7.80
C GLN A 137 11.82 -9.63 6.40
N LYS A 138 12.19 -8.38 6.12
CA LYS A 138 12.09 -7.78 4.76
C LYS A 138 13.08 -8.38 3.77
N GLN A 139 14.22 -8.84 4.29
CA GLN A 139 15.34 -9.35 3.53
C GLN A 139 15.95 -10.53 4.28
N ARG A 140 16.56 -11.45 3.53
CA ARG A 140 17.41 -12.52 4.04
C ARG A 140 18.81 -12.39 3.47
N ARG A 141 19.78 -12.99 4.15
CA ARG A 141 21.16 -13.05 3.66
C ARG A 141 21.35 -14.28 2.78
N GLU A 142 21.82 -14.08 1.56
CA GLU A 142 22.27 -15.14 0.67
C GLU A 142 23.78 -15.03 0.50
N TYR A 143 24.53 -15.96 1.11
CA TYR A 143 25.98 -15.95 1.06
C TYR A 143 26.50 -16.26 -0.34
N LEU A 144 27.51 -15.51 -0.79
CA LEU A 144 28.17 -15.78 -2.07
C LEU A 144 29.02 -17.04 -1.94
N LEU A 145 28.91 -17.93 -2.92
CA LEU A 145 29.63 -19.20 -2.97
C LEU A 145 30.63 -19.19 -4.13
N ASP A 146 31.78 -19.84 -3.94
CA ASP A 146 32.73 -20.13 -5.01
C ASP A 146 32.31 -21.36 -5.83
N GLU A 147 33.13 -21.74 -6.82
CA GLU A 147 32.86 -22.87 -7.72
C GLU A 147 32.70 -24.21 -6.98
N ASP A 148 33.30 -24.34 -5.81
CA ASP A 148 33.24 -25.54 -4.96
C ASP A 148 32.10 -25.47 -3.93
N GLY A 149 31.32 -24.39 -3.91
CA GLY A 149 30.21 -24.18 -2.99
C GLY A 149 30.62 -23.65 -1.60
N ASN A 150 31.86 -23.22 -1.43
CA ASN A 150 32.33 -22.62 -0.17
C ASN A 150 31.99 -21.14 -0.11
N ARG A 151 31.71 -20.62 1.09
CA ARG A 151 31.38 -19.20 1.27
C ARG A 151 32.61 -18.31 1.02
N ILE A 152 32.43 -17.33 0.14
CA ILE A 152 33.44 -16.34 -0.19
C ILE A 152 33.61 -15.36 0.97
N ARG A 153 34.85 -15.02 1.29
CA ARG A 153 35.20 -13.98 2.28
C ARG A 153 35.69 -12.72 1.59
N ASP A 154 35.40 -11.57 2.17
CA ASP A 154 35.96 -10.29 1.75
C ASP A 154 37.43 -10.12 2.20
N LYS A 155 38.03 -8.99 1.86
CA LYS A 155 39.42 -8.65 2.25
C LYS A 155 39.66 -8.58 3.77
N ASN A 156 38.61 -8.44 4.57
CA ASN A 156 38.68 -8.39 6.03
C ASN A 156 38.45 -9.77 6.66
N GLY A 157 38.11 -10.78 5.85
CA GLY A 157 37.81 -12.13 6.30
C GLY A 157 36.32 -12.35 6.62
N ASP A 158 35.43 -11.38 6.37
CA ASP A 158 34.00 -11.52 6.61
C ASP A 158 33.31 -12.23 5.44
N TYR A 159 32.32 -13.08 5.72
CA TYR A 159 31.58 -13.76 4.64
C TYR A 159 30.74 -12.77 3.84
N MET A 160 30.92 -12.79 2.52
CA MET A 160 30.17 -11.97 1.59
C MET A 160 28.75 -12.53 1.41
N PHE A 161 27.75 -11.64 1.39
CA PHE A 161 26.37 -12.00 1.15
C PHE A 161 25.63 -10.90 0.39
N ASN A 162 24.60 -11.29 -0.35
CA ASN A 162 23.59 -10.40 -0.88
C ASN A 162 22.42 -10.32 0.10
N ALA A 163 21.92 -9.12 0.33
CA ALA A 163 20.64 -8.93 1.02
C ALA A 163 19.52 -9.06 -0.01
N VAL A 164 18.81 -10.18 0.02
CA VAL A 164 17.75 -10.51 -0.94
C VAL A 164 16.41 -10.28 -0.28
N HIS A 165 15.53 -9.52 -0.94
CA HIS A 165 14.18 -9.27 -0.44
C HIS A 165 13.38 -10.57 -0.32
N THR A 166 12.58 -10.67 0.75
CA THR A 166 11.73 -11.84 1.00
C THR A 166 10.40 -11.77 0.24
N THR A 167 10.11 -10.61 -0.36
CA THR A 167 8.93 -10.34 -1.17
C THR A 167 9.32 -9.51 -2.41
N ASP A 168 8.47 -9.55 -3.42
CA ASP A 168 8.59 -8.78 -4.68
C ASP A 168 7.89 -7.41 -4.63
N TRP A 169 7.35 -7.02 -3.46
CA TRP A 169 6.51 -5.82 -3.31
C TRP A 169 7.21 -4.50 -3.63
N HIS A 170 8.55 -4.53 -3.66
CA HIS A 170 9.41 -3.38 -3.91
C HIS A 170 9.81 -3.25 -5.39
N GLU A 171 9.57 -4.27 -6.20
CA GLU A 171 10.04 -4.35 -7.58
C GLU A 171 9.22 -3.40 -8.48
N PRO A 172 9.86 -2.67 -9.42
CA PRO A 172 9.16 -1.81 -10.37
C PRO A 172 8.08 -2.53 -11.19
N GLU A 173 8.32 -3.78 -11.56
CA GLU A 173 7.38 -4.63 -12.32
C GLU A 173 6.11 -4.91 -11.50
N THR A 174 6.26 -5.06 -10.19
CA THR A 174 5.12 -5.26 -9.28
C THR A 174 4.25 -4.01 -9.22
N LEU A 175 4.86 -2.81 -9.17
CA LEU A 175 4.12 -1.55 -9.24
C LEU A 175 3.41 -1.39 -10.59
N GLU A 176 4.07 -1.69 -11.70
CA GLU A 176 3.47 -1.62 -13.03
C GLU A 176 2.26 -2.56 -13.14
N HIS A 177 2.40 -3.79 -12.62
CA HIS A 177 1.30 -4.74 -12.55
C HIS A 177 0.11 -4.20 -11.76
N TRP A 178 0.34 -3.62 -10.56
CA TRP A 178 -0.75 -3.04 -9.78
C TRP A 178 -1.48 -1.90 -10.50
N ARG A 179 -0.75 -1.04 -11.22
CA ARG A 179 -1.36 0.04 -12.00
C ARG A 179 -2.21 -0.52 -13.15
N GLU A 180 -1.70 -1.54 -13.84
CA GLU A 180 -2.43 -2.26 -14.89
C GLU A 180 -3.71 -2.91 -14.34
N GLN A 181 -3.62 -3.63 -13.21
CA GLN A 181 -4.76 -4.30 -12.59
C GLN A 181 -5.84 -3.30 -12.14
N TRP A 182 -5.45 -2.13 -11.61
CA TRP A 182 -6.42 -1.09 -11.26
C TRP A 182 -7.16 -0.57 -12.50
N ALA A 183 -6.43 -0.26 -13.58
CA ALA A 183 -7.03 0.17 -14.83
C ALA A 183 -7.98 -0.89 -15.42
N ALA A 184 -7.58 -2.16 -15.38
CA ALA A 184 -8.42 -3.27 -15.84
C ALA A 184 -9.71 -3.41 -15.00
N ALA A 185 -9.61 -3.30 -13.67
CA ALA A 185 -10.76 -3.37 -12.76
C ALA A 185 -11.77 -2.25 -13.04
N VAL A 186 -11.29 -1.01 -13.17
CA VAL A 186 -12.13 0.14 -13.50
C VAL A 186 -12.78 -0.01 -14.87
N ASN A 187 -12.01 -0.37 -15.89
CA ASN A 187 -12.53 -0.52 -17.25
C ASN A 187 -13.57 -1.64 -17.37
N THR A 188 -13.38 -2.75 -16.64
CA THR A 188 -14.39 -3.82 -16.53
C THR A 188 -15.68 -3.26 -15.94
N LYS A 189 -15.59 -2.48 -14.86
CA LYS A 189 -16.78 -1.89 -14.22
C LYS A 189 -17.49 -0.87 -15.13
N PHE A 190 -16.73 -0.10 -15.92
CA PHE A 190 -17.31 0.79 -16.93
C PHE A 190 -18.06 0.01 -18.02
N GLU A 191 -17.48 -1.09 -18.50
CA GLU A 191 -18.13 -1.96 -19.50
C GLU A 191 -19.41 -2.61 -18.96
N GLU A 192 -19.40 -3.12 -17.72
CA GLU A 192 -20.60 -3.66 -17.05
C GLU A 192 -21.74 -2.64 -16.96
N LYS A 193 -21.41 -1.35 -16.86
CA LYS A 193 -22.38 -0.24 -16.82
C LYS A 193 -22.75 0.31 -18.21
N GLY A 194 -22.18 -0.24 -19.28
CA GLY A 194 -22.39 0.25 -20.64
C GLY A 194 -21.81 1.64 -20.89
N LEU A 195 -20.78 2.05 -20.13
CA LEU A 195 -20.07 3.32 -20.32
C LEU A 195 -18.96 3.16 -21.36
N ASP A 196 -18.77 4.17 -22.20
CA ASP A 196 -17.74 4.18 -23.26
C ASP A 196 -16.39 4.77 -22.81
N VAL A 197 -16.33 5.30 -21.58
CA VAL A 197 -15.09 5.87 -21.01
C VAL A 197 -14.11 4.78 -20.58
N ARG A 198 -12.81 5.04 -20.69
CA ARG A 198 -11.74 4.12 -20.28
C ARG A 198 -10.57 4.87 -19.65
N ILE A 199 -9.88 4.22 -18.72
CA ILE A 199 -8.61 4.68 -18.17
C ILE A 199 -7.46 3.77 -18.62
N ASP A 200 -6.25 4.33 -18.68
CA ASP A 200 -5.04 3.57 -19.00
C ASP A 200 -3.94 3.93 -18.00
N HIS A 201 -3.21 2.92 -17.54
CA HIS A 201 -2.16 3.06 -16.54
C HIS A 201 -0.87 3.67 -17.10
N ARG A 202 -0.69 3.58 -18.43
CA ARG A 202 0.48 4.03 -19.17
C ARG A 202 0.39 5.54 -19.43
N SER A 203 1.53 6.19 -19.59
CA SER A 203 1.57 7.59 -20.03
C SER A 203 1.02 7.75 -21.46
N TYR A 204 0.56 8.95 -21.81
CA TYR A 204 0.12 9.26 -23.18
C TYR A 204 1.17 8.90 -24.24
N VAL A 205 2.46 9.18 -23.96
CA VAL A 205 3.58 8.77 -24.82
C VAL A 205 3.61 7.26 -25.05
N ARG A 206 3.43 6.44 -24.00
CA ARG A 206 3.39 4.97 -24.10
C ARG A 206 2.13 4.45 -24.78
N GLN A 207 1.08 5.26 -24.86
CA GLN A 207 -0.13 4.98 -25.63
C GLN A 207 0.00 5.43 -27.10
N GLY A 208 1.06 6.16 -27.46
CA GLY A 208 1.22 6.75 -28.79
C GLY A 208 0.39 8.01 -29.01
N LEU A 209 -0.04 8.67 -27.93
CA LEU A 209 -0.82 9.90 -27.97
C LEU A 209 0.09 11.12 -27.76
N ASP A 210 -0.05 12.14 -28.60
CA ASP A 210 0.63 13.42 -28.48
C ASP A 210 -0.20 14.38 -27.62
N LEU A 211 -0.34 14.03 -26.34
CA LEU A 211 -1.07 14.80 -25.33
C LEU A 211 -0.16 15.09 -24.14
N ILE A 212 -0.27 16.30 -23.59
CA ILE A 212 0.38 16.68 -22.33
C ILE A 212 -0.64 16.48 -21.20
N PRO A 213 -0.28 15.82 -20.08
CA PRO A 213 -1.15 15.73 -18.91
C PRO A 213 -1.57 17.13 -18.45
N THR A 214 -2.88 17.32 -18.24
CA THR A 214 -3.47 18.55 -17.71
C THR A 214 -3.49 18.56 -16.20
#